data_AF-A0A2T0AMN6-F1
#
_entry.id   AF-A0A2T0AMN6-F1
#
_cell.length_a   1.000
_cell.length_b   1.000
_cell.length_c   1.000
_cell.angle_alpha   90.00
_cell.angle_beta   90.00
_cell.angle_gamma   90.00
#
_symmetry.space_group_name_H-M   'P 1'
#
loop_
_entity.id
_entity.type
_entity.pdbx_description
1 polymer ?
#
loop_
_entity_poly.entity_id
_entity_poly.type
_entity_poly.pdbx_seq_one_letter_code
_entity_poly.pdbx_strand_id
1 'polypeptide(L)'
;MSDRKEAIGFGFIPSESQHHFLVVIPRSQNNNIVIYERFKWEENVESQSLDYANDRPKVELSKHKWKLIEDALKLEFNERLKKEKLPVGKWRIGQVPVQRLYGKEMVLLAWAIEDCDPSVIPIAIKNWLGLSPEERWWLFTMTNAATGHINDKRGWRKAIRYALTENPIEENNKQLNIFDLAIQREIDK
;
A
#
# COMPACT_ATOMS: atom_id res chain seq x y z
N MET A 1 -2.62 -32.42 12.38
CA MET A 1 -3.43 -31.63 11.43
C MET A 1 -2.92 -30.21 11.54
N SER A 2 -2.34 -29.62 10.49
CA SER A 2 -1.88 -28.24 10.57
C SER A 2 -3.10 -27.35 10.67
N ASP A 3 -3.26 -26.62 11.78
CA ASP A 3 -4.24 -25.54 11.86
C ASP A 3 -4.07 -24.65 10.62
N ARG A 4 -5.09 -24.63 9.76
CA ARG A 4 -5.07 -23.72 8.62
C ARG A 4 -5.08 -22.32 9.21
N LYS A 5 -3.97 -21.62 9.07
CA LYS A 5 -3.88 -20.18 9.28
C LYS A 5 -4.90 -19.52 8.36
N GLU A 6 -6.05 -19.14 8.91
CA GLU A 6 -7.12 -18.55 8.13
C GLU A 6 -6.79 -17.08 7.89
N ALA A 7 -6.10 -16.83 6.78
CA ALA A 7 -5.83 -15.48 6.33
C ALA A 7 -7.12 -14.82 5.86
N ILE A 8 -7.40 -13.63 6.39
CA ILE A 8 -8.57 -12.81 6.09
C ILE A 8 -8.13 -11.62 5.23
N GLY A 9 -8.93 -11.27 4.22
CA GLY A 9 -8.66 -10.14 3.34
C GLY A 9 -7.34 -10.31 2.60
N PHE A 10 -6.38 -9.41 2.80
CA PHE A 10 -5.05 -9.49 2.19
C PHE A 10 -4.02 -9.99 3.22
N GLY A 11 -3.95 -11.31 3.39
CA GLY A 11 -2.90 -11.99 4.16
C GLY A 11 -2.93 -11.79 5.67
N PHE A 12 -3.98 -11.18 6.23
CA PHE A 12 -4.03 -10.90 7.65
C PHE A 12 -4.45 -12.15 8.43
N ILE A 13 -3.63 -12.60 9.37
CA ILE A 13 -3.91 -13.76 10.22
C ILE A 13 -4.00 -13.30 11.68
N PRO A 14 -5.20 -13.15 12.26
CA PRO A 14 -5.39 -12.61 13.62
C PRO A 14 -4.63 -13.37 14.71
N SER A 15 -4.49 -14.69 14.55
CA SER A 15 -3.79 -15.55 15.51
C SER A 15 -2.26 -15.34 15.53
N GLU A 16 -1.67 -14.74 14.50
CA GLU A 16 -0.23 -14.43 14.45
C GLU A 16 0.08 -13.02 14.96
N SER A 17 -0.78 -12.06 14.66
CA SER A 17 -0.60 -10.66 15.07
C SER A 17 -1.93 -9.95 15.08
N GLN A 18 -2.12 -9.06 16.05
CA GLN A 18 -3.26 -8.16 16.13
C GLN A 18 -3.03 -6.86 15.34
N HIS A 19 -1.78 -6.57 14.96
CA HIS A 19 -1.43 -5.38 14.19
C HIS A 19 -1.75 -5.57 12.71
N HIS A 20 -2.69 -4.77 12.21
CA HIS A 20 -3.15 -4.81 10.83
C HIS A 20 -3.62 -3.43 10.37
N PHE A 21 -3.94 -3.34 9.08
CA PHE A 21 -4.66 -2.21 8.52
C PHE A 21 -6.07 -2.64 8.14
N LEU A 22 -7.03 -1.73 8.27
CA LEU A 22 -8.42 -1.95 7.93
C LEU A 22 -8.87 -0.91 6.92
N VAL A 23 -9.20 -1.37 5.71
CA VAL A 23 -9.73 -0.51 4.64
C VAL A 23 -11.24 -0.51 4.73
N VAL A 24 -11.84 0.68 4.89
CA VAL A 24 -13.28 0.86 4.94
C VAL A 24 -13.75 1.46 3.62
N ILE A 25 -14.39 0.64 2.79
CA ILE A 25 -14.88 1.01 1.47
C ILE A 25 -16.39 1.27 1.56
N PRO A 26 -16.86 2.52 1.51
CA PRO A 26 -18.26 2.82 1.70
C PRO A 26 -19.12 2.43 0.48
N ARG A 27 -20.40 2.15 0.72
CA ARG A 27 -21.38 1.88 -0.34
C ARG A 27 -21.71 3.15 -1.14
N SER A 28 -21.99 4.26 -0.46
CA SER A 28 -22.31 5.57 -1.05
C SER A 28 -21.16 6.11 -1.89
N GLN A 29 -21.43 6.62 -3.09
CA GLN A 29 -20.40 7.20 -3.97
C GLN A 29 -19.79 8.50 -3.43
N ASN A 30 -20.50 9.20 -2.53
CA ASN A 30 -20.07 10.49 -2.00
C ASN A 30 -19.15 10.37 -0.78
N ASN A 31 -18.97 9.17 -0.24
CA ASN A 31 -18.14 8.96 0.94
C ASN A 31 -16.74 8.50 0.53
N ASN A 32 -15.74 9.01 1.24
CA ASN A 32 -14.34 8.64 1.06
C ASN A 32 -14.02 7.26 1.63
N ILE A 33 -13.00 6.61 1.08
CA ILE A 33 -12.38 5.41 1.65
C ILE A 33 -11.51 5.88 2.82
N VAL A 34 -11.61 5.21 3.97
CA VAL A 34 -10.75 5.47 5.12
C VAL A 34 -9.91 4.23 5.41
N ILE A 35 -8.63 4.45 5.66
CA ILE A 35 -7.69 3.38 6.02
C ILE A 35 -7.23 3.61 7.46
N TYR A 36 -7.48 2.63 8.32
CA TYR A 36 -7.09 2.64 9.72
C TYR A 36 -5.88 1.73 9.95
N GLU A 37 -4.93 2.17 10.77
CA GLU A 37 -3.95 1.30 11.41
C GLU A 37 -4.52 0.84 12.76
N ARG A 38 -4.56 -0.47 12.99
CA ARG A 38 -5.20 -1.08 14.16
C ARG A 38 -4.28 -2.07 14.86
N PHE A 39 -4.47 -2.22 16.17
CA PHE A 39 -3.66 -3.10 17.03
C PHE A 39 -4.50 -4.12 17.81
N LYS A 40 -5.79 -4.22 17.49
CA LYS A 40 -6.75 -5.14 18.12
C LYS A 40 -7.69 -5.68 17.05
N TRP A 41 -7.95 -6.98 17.09
CA TRP A 41 -8.95 -7.65 16.28
C TRP A 41 -10.08 -8.19 17.18
N GLU A 42 -11.32 -7.99 16.75
CA GLU A 42 -12.48 -8.55 17.42
C GLU A 42 -12.89 -9.86 16.72
N GLU A 43 -12.87 -10.97 17.47
CA GLU A 43 -13.30 -12.27 16.97
C GLU A 43 -14.83 -12.42 17.03
N ASN A 44 -15.39 -13.24 16.13
CA ASN A 44 -16.81 -13.60 16.11
C ASN A 44 -17.79 -12.41 15.94
N VAL A 45 -17.35 -11.32 15.30
CA VAL A 45 -18.20 -10.18 14.92
C VAL A 45 -18.30 -10.06 13.40
N GLU A 46 -19.46 -9.65 12.88
CA GLU A 46 -19.66 -9.46 11.42
C GLU A 46 -18.85 -8.28 10.86
N SER A 47 -18.69 -7.25 11.67
CA SER A 47 -17.95 -6.04 11.33
C SER A 47 -17.19 -5.57 12.56
N GLN A 48 -15.95 -5.15 12.37
CA GLN A 48 -15.15 -4.57 13.44
C GLN A 48 -15.77 -3.23 13.86
N SER A 49 -15.82 -2.98 15.17
CA SER A 49 -16.15 -1.66 15.70
C SER A 49 -14.97 -0.73 15.44
N LEU A 50 -15.27 0.50 15.01
CA LEU A 50 -14.26 1.53 14.80
C LEU A 50 -14.30 2.51 15.97
N ASP A 51 -13.18 2.65 16.66
CA ASP A 51 -13.01 3.61 17.74
C ASP A 51 -11.93 4.62 17.34
N TYR A 52 -12.34 5.84 17.00
CA TYR A 52 -11.42 6.92 16.58
C TYR A 52 -10.33 7.26 17.61
N ALA A 53 -10.52 6.93 18.89
CA ALA A 53 -9.50 7.15 19.91
C ALA A 53 -8.34 6.15 19.82
N ASN A 54 -8.63 4.92 19.36
CA ASN A 54 -7.69 3.79 19.38
C ASN A 54 -7.27 3.32 17.98
N ASP A 55 -8.20 3.37 17.02
CA ASP A 55 -7.99 3.06 15.62
C ASP A 55 -7.45 4.29 14.91
N ARG A 56 -6.18 4.24 14.51
CA ARG A 56 -5.47 5.42 14.00
C ARG A 56 -5.83 5.63 12.53
N PRO A 57 -6.66 6.62 12.15
CA PRO A 57 -6.91 6.89 10.74
C PRO A 57 -5.62 7.41 10.11
N LYS A 58 -5.22 6.79 9.00
CA LYS A 58 -4.01 7.13 8.25
C LYS A 58 -4.30 7.85 6.95
N VAL A 59 -5.40 7.51 6.30
CA VAL A 59 -5.74 8.00 4.97
C VAL A 59 -7.24 8.22 4.90
N GLU A 60 -7.62 9.33 4.28
CA GLU A 60 -8.96 9.51 3.71
C GLU A 60 -8.80 9.82 2.22
N LEU A 61 -9.32 8.94 1.36
CA LEU A 61 -9.12 9.02 -0.08
C LEU A 61 -10.45 9.00 -0.81
N SER A 62 -10.63 9.89 -1.78
CA SER A 62 -11.81 9.86 -2.65
C SER A 62 -11.93 8.52 -3.37
N LYS A 63 -13.17 8.09 -3.64
CA LYS A 63 -13.44 6.87 -4.41
C LYS A 63 -12.76 6.86 -5.77
N HIS A 64 -12.78 7.99 -6.46
CA HIS A 64 -12.13 8.13 -7.76
C HIS A 64 -10.64 7.76 -7.68
N LYS A 65 -9.90 8.37 -6.75
CA LYS A 65 -8.48 8.08 -6.55
C LYS A 65 -8.21 6.66 -6.07
N TRP A 66 -9.06 6.13 -5.18
CA TRP A 66 -8.97 4.74 -4.75
C TRP A 66 -9.09 3.77 -5.94
N LYS A 67 -10.05 3.99 -6.84
CA LYS A 67 -10.24 3.17 -8.04
C LYS A 67 -9.02 3.16 -8.95
N LEU A 68 -8.24 4.24 -8.99
CA LEU A 68 -7.03 4.32 -9.80
C LEU A 68 -5.87 3.47 -9.23
N ILE A 69 -5.87 3.12 -7.94
CA ILE A 69 -4.80 2.34 -7.30
C ILE A 69 -5.22 0.93 -6.86
N GLU A 70 -6.52 0.64 -6.71
CA GLU A 70 -6.99 -0.60 -6.08
C GLU A 70 -6.54 -1.86 -6.83
N ASP A 71 -6.51 -1.82 -8.17
CA ASP A 71 -6.11 -2.97 -8.98
C ASP A 71 -4.60 -3.19 -8.94
N ALA A 72 -3.79 -2.12 -8.96
CA ALA A 72 -2.34 -2.22 -8.81
C ALA A 72 -1.95 -2.82 -7.44
N LEU A 73 -2.59 -2.34 -6.36
CA LEU A 73 -2.40 -2.90 -5.02
C LEU A 73 -2.81 -4.36 -4.95
N LYS A 74 -3.98 -4.70 -5.50
CA LYS A 74 -4.49 -6.07 -5.51
C LYS A 74 -3.56 -7.02 -6.26
N LEU A 75 -3.06 -6.60 -7.42
CA LEU A 75 -2.14 -7.41 -8.23
C LEU A 75 -0.85 -7.70 -7.44
N GLU A 76 -0.18 -6.64 -6.99
CA GLU A 76 1.08 -6.72 -6.25
C GLU A 76 0.96 -7.55 -4.96
N PHE A 77 -0.13 -7.38 -4.19
CA PHE A 77 -0.35 -8.15 -2.96
C PHE A 77 -0.67 -9.61 -3.26
N ASN A 78 -1.54 -9.88 -4.24
CA ASN A 78 -1.93 -11.25 -4.56
C ASN A 78 -0.81 -12.07 -5.20
N GLU A 79 0.09 -11.44 -5.95
CA GLU A 79 1.29 -12.12 -6.46
C GLU A 79 2.18 -12.61 -5.32
N ARG A 80 2.38 -11.78 -4.29
CA ARG A 80 3.16 -12.17 -3.10
C ARG A 80 2.45 -13.19 -2.22
N LEU A 81 1.15 -13.02 -1.97
CA LEU A 81 0.32 -14.01 -1.25
C LEU A 81 0.38 -15.40 -1.90
N LYS A 82 0.33 -15.48 -3.24
CA LYS A 82 0.47 -16.75 -3.96
C LYS A 82 1.84 -17.39 -3.73
N LYS A 83 2.93 -16.61 -3.76
CA LYS A 83 4.29 -17.10 -3.47
C LYS A 83 4.39 -17.65 -2.04
N GLU A 84 3.71 -17.01 -1.10
CA GLU A 84 3.60 -17.43 0.31
C GLU A 84 2.58 -18.57 0.54
N LYS A 85 1.90 -19.06 -0.51
CA LYS A 85 0.84 -20.08 -0.45
C LYS A 85 -0.35 -19.67 0.45
N LEU A 86 -0.61 -18.37 0.55
CA LEU A 86 -1.77 -17.81 1.25
C LEU A 86 -2.93 -17.56 0.28
N PRO A 87 -4.19 -17.58 0.76
CA PRO A 87 -5.35 -17.15 -0.01
C PRO A 87 -5.19 -15.74 -0.56
N VAL A 88 -5.68 -15.52 -1.79
CA VAL A 88 -5.68 -14.19 -2.42
C VAL A 88 -6.79 -13.30 -1.85
N GLY A 89 -6.51 -12.01 -1.76
CA GLY A 89 -7.45 -10.99 -1.32
C GLY A 89 -8.26 -10.37 -2.44
N LYS A 90 -9.40 -9.77 -2.07
CA LYS A 90 -10.27 -9.00 -2.97
C LYS A 90 -10.85 -7.79 -2.23
N TRP A 91 -10.79 -6.62 -2.87
CA TRP A 91 -11.50 -5.43 -2.41
C TRP A 91 -13.02 -5.62 -2.52
N ARG A 92 -13.75 -5.25 -1.48
CA ARG A 92 -15.21 -5.30 -1.43
C ARG A 92 -15.74 -4.13 -0.61
N ILE A 93 -16.99 -3.74 -0.86
CA ILE A 93 -17.69 -2.77 -0.01
C ILE A 93 -17.72 -3.31 1.44
N GLY A 94 -17.54 -2.42 2.41
CA GLY A 94 -17.41 -2.76 3.83
C GLY A 94 -15.94 -2.72 4.27
N GLN A 95 -15.59 -3.61 5.20
CA GLN A 95 -14.27 -3.68 5.80
C GLN A 95 -13.41 -4.77 5.16
N VAL A 96 -12.18 -4.42 4.79
CA VAL A 96 -11.19 -5.34 4.26
C VAL A 96 -9.91 -5.25 5.09
N PRO A 97 -9.56 -6.29 5.87
CA PRO A 97 -8.31 -6.31 6.61
C PRO A 97 -7.13 -6.58 5.67
N VAL A 98 -6.00 -5.95 5.99
CA VAL A 98 -4.76 -6.04 5.24
C VAL A 98 -3.63 -6.29 6.24
N GLN A 99 -2.79 -7.28 5.94
CA GLN A 99 -1.62 -7.59 6.75
C GLN A 99 -0.72 -6.37 6.91
N ARG A 100 -0.08 -6.26 8.08
CA ARG A 100 0.69 -5.08 8.51
C ARG A 100 1.62 -4.49 7.43
N LEU A 101 2.47 -5.30 6.81
CA LEU A 101 3.47 -4.86 5.83
C LEU A 101 2.79 -4.40 4.52
N TYR A 102 1.84 -5.17 3.99
CA TYR A 102 1.04 -4.73 2.83
C TYR A 102 0.27 -3.43 3.13
N GLY A 103 -0.23 -3.29 4.37
CA GLY A 103 -0.90 -2.08 4.82
C GLY A 103 0.02 -0.85 4.85
N LYS A 104 1.28 -1.00 5.29
CA LYS A 104 2.29 0.06 5.21
C LYS A 104 2.52 0.51 3.77
N GLU A 105 2.70 -0.44 2.86
CA GLU A 105 2.96 -0.15 1.45
C GLU A 105 1.76 0.52 0.77
N MET A 106 0.54 0.05 1.07
CA MET A 106 -0.71 0.66 0.59
C MET A 106 -0.85 2.11 1.09
N VAL A 107 -0.61 2.32 2.39
CA VAL A 107 -0.72 3.66 3.00
C VAL A 107 0.33 4.60 2.40
N LEU A 108 1.56 4.14 2.15
CA LEU A 108 2.58 4.93 1.47
C LEU A 108 2.11 5.43 0.09
N LEU A 109 1.55 4.54 -0.74
CA LEU A 109 1.04 4.93 -2.06
C LEU A 109 -0.13 5.92 -1.93
N ALA A 110 -1.08 5.64 -1.03
CA ALA A 110 -2.24 6.49 -0.82
C ALA A 110 -1.86 7.90 -0.33
N TRP A 111 -0.88 7.97 0.56
CA TRP A 111 -0.27 9.22 1.04
C TRP A 111 0.36 10.05 -0.08
N ALA A 112 0.95 9.41 -1.08
CA ALA A 112 1.53 10.12 -2.21
C ALA A 112 0.47 10.78 -3.10
N ILE A 113 -0.70 10.16 -3.22
CA ILE A 113 -1.71 10.55 -4.20
C ILE A 113 -2.89 11.33 -3.64
N GLU A 114 -3.08 11.39 -2.32
CA GLU A 114 -4.26 11.99 -1.70
C GLU A 114 -4.45 13.47 -2.10
N ASP A 115 -3.35 14.21 -2.28
CA ASP A 115 -3.32 15.64 -2.60
C ASP A 115 -2.67 15.95 -3.97
N CYS A 116 -2.69 14.99 -4.91
CA CYS A 116 -2.22 15.21 -6.28
C CYS A 116 -3.37 15.32 -7.29
N ASP A 117 -3.08 15.79 -8.50
CA ASP A 117 -3.98 15.62 -9.65
C ASP A 117 -4.07 14.12 -10.01
N PRO A 118 -5.25 13.56 -10.34
CA PRO A 118 -5.36 12.15 -10.70
C PRO A 118 -4.50 11.73 -11.91
N SER A 119 -4.15 12.65 -12.80
CA SER A 119 -3.33 12.38 -13.99
C SER A 119 -1.92 11.86 -13.68
N VAL A 120 -1.37 12.16 -12.50
CA VAL A 120 -0.02 11.70 -12.08
C VAL A 120 -0.04 10.37 -11.33
N ILE A 121 -1.21 9.80 -11.02
CA ILE A 121 -1.33 8.52 -10.30
C ILE A 121 -0.68 7.35 -11.05
N PRO A 122 -0.77 7.21 -12.39
CA PRO A 122 -0.05 6.15 -13.10
C PRO A 122 1.47 6.20 -12.89
N ILE A 123 2.06 7.41 -12.83
CA ILE A 123 3.48 7.60 -12.54
C ILE A 123 3.77 7.18 -11.08
N ALA A 124 2.91 7.58 -10.13
CA ALA A 124 3.02 7.17 -8.74
C ALA A 124 3.03 5.65 -8.56
N ILE A 125 2.16 4.93 -9.27
CA ILE A 125 2.12 3.46 -9.24
C ILE A 125 3.42 2.88 -9.78
N LYS A 126 3.90 3.34 -10.95
CA LYS A 126 5.17 2.85 -11.53
C LYS A 126 6.37 3.11 -10.60
N ASN A 127 6.49 4.32 -10.04
CA ASN A 127 7.55 4.64 -9.07
C ASN A 127 7.44 3.79 -7.79
N TRP A 128 6.24 3.61 -7.26
CA TRP A 128 6.02 2.76 -6.09
C TRP A 128 6.36 1.29 -6.36
N LEU A 129 6.01 0.77 -7.53
CA LEU A 129 6.40 -0.58 -7.98
C LEU A 129 7.91 -0.72 -8.17
N GLY A 130 8.60 0.36 -8.57
CA GLY A 130 10.05 0.41 -8.72
C GLY A 130 10.82 0.35 -7.39
N LEU A 131 10.19 0.68 -6.27
CA LEU A 131 10.77 0.50 -4.94
C LEU A 131 10.67 -0.96 -4.50
N SER A 132 11.73 -1.46 -3.86
CA SER A 132 11.70 -2.70 -3.09
C SER A 132 10.71 -2.60 -1.92
N PRO A 133 10.16 -3.74 -1.44
CA PRO A 133 9.30 -3.76 -0.25
C PRO A 133 9.94 -3.09 0.96
N GLU A 134 11.23 -3.31 1.20
CA GLU A 134 11.98 -2.74 2.32
C GLU A 134 12.08 -1.21 2.23
N GLU A 135 12.33 -0.65 1.05
CA GLU A 135 12.33 0.80 0.82
C GLU A 135 10.94 1.39 1.08
N ARG A 136 9.87 0.71 0.63
CA ARG A 136 8.49 1.13 0.93
C ARG A 136 8.23 1.13 2.45
N TRP A 137 8.66 0.09 3.16
CA TRP A 137 8.48 0.01 4.62
C TRP A 137 9.30 1.06 5.36
N TRP A 138 10.51 1.35 4.89
CA TRP A 138 11.36 2.39 5.45
C TRP A 138 10.73 3.78 5.27
N LEU A 139 10.30 4.12 4.04
CA LEU A 139 9.62 5.39 3.74
C LEU A 139 8.33 5.55 4.56
N PHE A 140 7.53 4.49 4.66
CA PHE A 140 6.36 4.48 5.55
C PHE A 140 6.78 4.79 6.99
N THR A 141 7.79 4.10 7.51
CA THR A 141 8.18 4.22 8.93
C THR A 141 8.67 5.63 9.26
N MET A 142 9.53 6.21 8.40
CA MET A 142 10.02 7.59 8.56
C MET A 142 8.87 8.60 8.54
N THR A 143 7.94 8.42 7.60
CA THR A 143 6.80 9.32 7.44
C THR A 143 5.80 9.18 8.57
N ASN A 144 5.52 7.94 8.99
CA ASN A 144 4.57 7.65 10.05
C ASN A 144 5.04 8.15 11.41
N ALA A 145 6.35 8.14 11.66
CA ALA A 145 6.94 8.66 12.88
C ALA A 145 6.88 10.19 12.96
N ALA A 146 6.98 10.90 11.84
CA ALA A 146 7.01 12.36 11.80
C ALA A 146 5.62 13.00 11.57
N THR A 147 4.84 12.44 10.65
CA THR A 147 3.65 13.04 10.05
C THR A 147 2.67 11.94 9.62
N GLY A 148 2.33 11.04 10.53
CA GLY A 148 1.56 9.83 10.24
C GLY A 148 0.06 9.95 10.46
N HIS A 149 -0.47 11.10 10.87
CA HIS A 149 -1.90 11.29 11.11
C HIS A 149 -2.63 11.71 9.84
N ILE A 150 -3.93 11.42 9.77
CA ILE A 150 -4.80 11.72 8.62
C ILE A 150 -4.77 13.19 8.15
N ASN A 151 -4.55 14.14 9.06
CA ASN A 151 -4.55 15.56 8.76
C ASN A 151 -3.14 16.13 8.45
N ASP A 152 -2.10 15.29 8.53
CA ASP A 152 -0.74 15.74 8.27
C ASP A 152 -0.46 15.81 6.77
N LYS A 153 -0.03 16.98 6.29
CA LYS A 153 0.24 17.25 4.87
C LYS A 153 1.58 17.96 4.63
N ARG A 154 2.51 17.84 5.58
CA ARG A 154 3.79 18.57 5.61
C ARG A 154 4.98 17.62 5.73
N GLY A 155 6.19 18.13 5.55
CA GLY A 155 7.43 17.35 5.71
C GLY A 155 7.46 16.12 4.79
N TRP A 156 7.67 14.94 5.38
CA TRP A 156 7.76 13.67 4.66
C TRP A 156 6.53 13.37 3.79
N ARG A 157 5.35 13.87 4.14
CA ARG A 157 4.12 13.80 3.31
C ARG A 157 4.32 14.41 1.93
N LYS A 158 4.85 15.65 1.90
CA LYS A 158 5.14 16.35 0.66
C LYS A 158 6.27 15.65 -0.09
N ALA A 159 7.31 15.22 0.62
CA ALA A 159 8.44 14.52 0.03
C ALA A 159 7.99 13.24 -0.70
N ILE A 160 7.16 12.39 -0.08
CA ILE A 160 6.64 11.17 -0.72
C ILE A 160 5.78 11.50 -1.94
N ARG A 161 4.90 12.50 -1.84
CA ARG A 161 4.11 12.96 -2.99
C ARG A 161 5.04 13.25 -4.17
N TYR A 162 6.00 14.16 -4.02
CA TYR A 162 6.92 14.52 -5.09
C TYR A 162 7.76 13.32 -5.56
N ALA A 163 8.29 12.53 -4.64
CA ALA A 163 9.13 11.38 -4.94
C ALA A 163 8.40 10.30 -5.76
N LEU A 164 7.09 10.11 -5.56
CA LEU A 164 6.33 9.13 -6.33
C LEU A 164 5.62 9.74 -7.55
N THR A 165 5.11 10.97 -7.47
CA THR A 165 4.29 11.55 -8.55
C THR A 165 5.10 12.31 -9.60
N GLU A 166 6.28 12.82 -9.26
CA GLU A 166 7.07 13.71 -10.14
C GLU A 166 8.46 13.17 -10.47
N ASN A 167 8.90 12.09 -9.82
CA ASN A 167 10.17 11.47 -10.16
C ASN A 167 10.09 10.85 -11.57
N PRO A 168 10.95 11.28 -12.52
CA PRO A 168 10.94 10.77 -13.87
C PRO A 168 11.24 9.28 -13.87
N ILE A 169 10.45 8.54 -14.64
CA ILE A 169 10.66 7.12 -14.85
C ILE A 169 11.28 7.03 -16.23
N GLU A 170 12.59 6.82 -16.28
CA GLU A 170 13.27 6.55 -17.53
C GLU A 170 12.75 5.22 -18.07
N GLU A 171 11.95 5.25 -19.14
CA GLU A 171 11.40 4.03 -19.75
C GLU A 171 12.48 3.12 -20.36
N ASN A 172 13.74 3.57 -20.39
CA ASN A 172 14.83 2.96 -21.15
C ASN A 172 16.10 2.57 -20.41
N ASN A 173 16.18 2.72 -19.09
CA ASN A 173 17.30 2.12 -18.37
C ASN A 173 16.94 0.70 -17.94
N LYS A 174 17.03 -0.22 -18.91
CA LYS A 174 17.57 -1.55 -18.59
C LYS A 174 18.83 -1.26 -17.77
N GLN A 175 18.77 -1.55 -16.49
CA GLN A 175 19.95 -1.52 -15.64
C GLN A 175 20.92 -2.50 -16.29
N LEU A 176 21.86 -1.99 -17.09
CA LEU A 176 22.79 -2.81 -17.84
C LEU A 176 23.51 -3.66 -16.81
N ASN A 177 23.32 -4.97 -16.91
CA ASN A 177 24.06 -5.86 -16.03
C ASN A 177 25.55 -5.76 -16.42
N ILE A 178 26.46 -6.17 -15.55
CA ILE A 178 27.91 -6.12 -15.82
C ILE A 178 28.24 -6.81 -17.15
N PHE A 179 27.47 -7.83 -17.53
CA PHE A 179 27.56 -8.51 -18.81
C PHE A 179 27.21 -7.63 -20.01
N ASP A 180 26.16 -6.82 -19.92
CA ASP A 180 25.77 -5.92 -21.01
C ASP A 180 26.84 -4.83 -21.22
N LEU A 181 27.42 -4.32 -20.13
CA LEU A 181 28.55 -3.38 -20.17
C LEU A 181 29.83 -3.97 -20.76
N ALA A 182 30.09 -5.26 -20.52
CA ALA A 182 31.25 -5.96 -21.07
C ALA A 182 31.10 -6.19 -22.58
N ILE A 183 29.92 -6.58 -23.04
CA ILE A 183 29.61 -6.79 -24.46
C ILE A 183 29.72 -5.48 -25.23
N GLN A 184 29.24 -4.37 -24.66
CA GLN A 184 29.30 -3.07 -25.33
C GLN A 184 30.74 -2.57 -25.50
N ARG A 185 31.65 -2.88 -24.57
CA ARG A 185 33.09 -2.59 -24.67
C ARG A 185 33.84 -3.44 -25.71
N GLU A 186 33.34 -4.61 -26.08
CA GLU A 186 33.93 -5.42 -27.16
C GLU A 186 33.47 -4.96 -28.54
N ILE A 187 32.26 -4.39 -28.66
CA ILE A 187 31.71 -3.87 -29.92
C ILE A 187 32.37 -2.53 -30.31
N ASP A 188 32.79 -1.73 -29.32
CA ASP A 188 33.44 -0.42 -29.53
C ASP A 188 34.97 -0.50 -29.79
N LYS A 189 35.52 -1.70 -30.03
CA LYS A 189 36.94 -1.93 -30.41
C LYS A 189 37.07 -2.30 -31.88
#